data_AF-A0A5D2WUC6-F1
#
_entry.id   AF-A0A5D2WUC6-F1
#
_cell.length_a   1.000
_cell.length_b   1.000
_cell.length_c   1.000
_cell.angle_alpha   90.00
_cell.angle_beta   90.00
_cell.angle_gamma   90.00
#
_symmetry.space_group_name_H-M   'P 1'
#
loop_
_entity.id
_entity.type
_entity.pdbx_description
1 polymer ?
#
loop_
_entity_poly.entity_id
_entity_poly.type
_entity_poly.pdbx_seq_one_letter_code
_entity_poly.pdbx_strand_id
1 'polypeptide(L)'
;MSLIRGWNSFKRKLEPLMAGSKYDADFLKEFYIPTYIFSGETNISDVPDAPKYPVLVFINSKSGGQLGGDLLVTYRTLLNERQVTDLGEEAPDKVLRRLYISLEKLKQENDKFAAKIYERLRIIVAGGDGTAGWLLGVLCDLKLSHPPPIATVPLGTGNNLPFAFGWGKKNPETDRNSVLSFLDQVMKSKEMKIDNWHLLMRMKIPKGGSYDPVAPLELPHSLHAFSRVSLTDELNMEGYHTFRGGFWNYFSMGMDAQVSYAFHSERKVNPEKFKNQLVNQTTYAKLGCKQGWFAASAFHPSTTNVAQLVKVQIKKKLGQWEDLQIHHSIRSIVCLNLPSFSGGLNPWGVPSGRRQRDKDFTPPYVDDGLLEVVGFRNAWHGLVLLAPKGHGTRLAQAHRIRFEFHKGAADHTFMRIDGEPWKQPLPVDIDTVVVEISHLGQVNMLATQDCRSKSINDDTSSSSHRSQVNDDDDDDDDDGGGGDDDDDVDEDDPEEFRKFGAANTFKIPDDLEISHLS
;
A
#
# COMPACT_ATOMS: atom_id res chain seq x y z
N MET A 1 32.70 -28.68 2.94
CA MET A 1 31.89 -29.55 3.84
C MET A 1 30.52 -28.96 4.25
N SER A 2 30.30 -27.65 4.17
CA SER A 2 29.02 -27.00 4.57
C SER A 2 27.88 -27.21 3.56
N LEU A 3 28.12 -27.18 2.24
CA LEU A 3 27.10 -27.42 1.20
C LEU A 3 26.54 -28.83 1.15
N ILE A 4 27.39 -29.86 1.31
CA ILE A 4 26.91 -31.24 1.46
C ILE A 4 26.00 -31.31 2.69
N ARG A 5 26.29 -30.56 3.76
CA ARG A 5 25.38 -30.45 4.90
C ARG A 5 24.12 -29.64 4.61
N GLY A 6 24.17 -28.56 3.82
CA GLY A 6 23.02 -27.73 3.46
C GLY A 6 22.07 -28.42 2.48
N TRP A 7 22.59 -28.99 1.39
CA TRP A 7 21.84 -29.81 0.44
C TRP A 7 21.44 -31.16 1.02
N ASN A 8 22.27 -31.84 1.82
CA ASN A 8 21.82 -33.04 2.54
C ASN A 8 20.94 -32.70 3.75
N SER A 9 20.94 -31.47 4.26
CA SER A 9 19.94 -31.00 5.23
C SER A 9 18.65 -30.62 4.54
N PHE A 10 18.70 -30.08 3.32
CA PHE A 10 17.53 -29.86 2.48
C PHE A 10 16.94 -31.21 2.05
N LYS A 11 17.74 -32.13 1.50
CA LYS A 11 17.36 -33.52 1.22
C LYS A 11 16.87 -34.26 2.47
N ARG A 12 17.50 -34.13 3.66
CA ARG A 12 16.98 -34.72 4.90
C ARG A 12 15.74 -34.02 5.45
N LYS A 13 15.56 -32.71 5.28
CA LYS A 13 14.28 -32.02 5.56
C LYS A 13 13.22 -32.49 4.56
N LEU A 14 13.62 -32.79 3.33
CA LEU A 14 12.81 -33.39 2.29
C LEU A 14 12.56 -34.88 2.51
N GLU A 15 13.41 -35.67 3.16
CA GLU A 15 13.22 -37.12 3.32
C GLU A 15 11.91 -37.50 4.05
N PRO A 16 11.49 -36.82 5.14
CA PRO A 16 10.14 -36.97 5.70
C PRO A 16 9.05 -36.32 4.83
N LEU A 17 9.43 -35.33 4.02
CA LEU A 17 8.59 -34.61 3.03
C LEU A 17 8.42 -35.41 1.72
N MET A 18 9.25 -36.43 1.48
CA MET A 18 9.22 -37.43 0.41
C MET A 18 8.24 -38.56 0.74
N ALA A 19 7.54 -38.45 1.87
CA ALA A 19 6.19 -38.98 2.00
C ALA A 19 5.20 -38.26 1.05
N GLY A 20 5.56 -37.05 0.57
CA GLY A 20 4.96 -36.35 -0.56
C GLY A 20 5.61 -36.70 -1.90
N SER A 21 4.89 -36.48 -2.99
CA SER A 21 5.29 -36.92 -4.33
C SER A 21 6.58 -36.23 -4.82
N LYS A 22 7.37 -36.90 -5.67
CA LYS A 22 8.56 -36.31 -6.35
C LYS A 22 8.26 -34.94 -6.99
N TYR A 23 7.01 -34.72 -7.42
CA TYR A 23 6.55 -33.46 -7.98
C TYR A 23 6.66 -32.28 -7.00
N ASP A 24 6.33 -32.47 -5.71
CA ASP A 24 6.44 -31.41 -4.70
C ASP A 24 7.89 -30.93 -4.54
N ALA A 25 8.84 -31.86 -4.58
CA ALA A 25 10.26 -31.56 -4.42
C ALA A 25 10.82 -30.78 -5.60
N ASP A 26 10.40 -31.12 -6.82
CA ASP A 26 10.80 -30.40 -8.03
C ASP A 26 10.11 -29.03 -8.12
N PHE A 27 8.85 -28.93 -7.69
CA PHE A 27 8.12 -27.67 -7.58
C PHE A 27 8.76 -26.69 -6.57
N LEU A 28 9.08 -27.15 -5.36
CA LEU A 28 9.66 -26.29 -4.32
C LEU A 28 11.06 -25.74 -4.67
N LYS A 29 11.81 -26.41 -5.56
CA LYS A 29 13.11 -25.92 -6.04
C LYS A 29 12.99 -24.60 -6.80
N GLU A 30 11.85 -24.34 -7.44
CA GLU A 30 11.63 -23.10 -8.19
C GLU A 30 11.63 -21.86 -7.27
N PHE A 31 11.42 -22.04 -5.96
CA PHE A 31 11.34 -20.96 -4.97
C PHE A 31 12.54 -20.88 -4.01
N TYR A 32 13.41 -21.88 -4.01
CA TYR A 32 14.40 -22.08 -2.95
C TYR A 32 15.59 -21.13 -3.07
N ILE A 33 15.90 -20.40 -2.00
CA ILE A 33 17.11 -19.55 -1.89
C ILE A 33 18.14 -20.28 -1.02
N PRO A 34 19.35 -20.57 -1.55
CA PRO A 34 20.40 -21.24 -0.80
C PRO A 34 20.83 -20.47 0.46
N THR A 35 21.12 -21.18 1.55
CA THR A 35 21.50 -20.56 2.83
C THR A 35 22.71 -19.64 2.75
N TYR A 36 23.68 -19.95 1.87
CA TYR A 36 24.91 -19.15 1.73
C TYR A 36 24.64 -17.74 1.17
N ILE A 37 23.54 -17.58 0.40
CA ILE A 37 23.09 -16.26 -0.09
C ILE A 37 22.76 -15.33 1.08
N PHE A 38 22.34 -15.86 2.23
CA PHE A 38 22.04 -15.05 3.42
C PHE A 38 23.28 -14.75 4.29
N SER A 39 24.38 -15.49 4.13
CA SER A 39 25.62 -15.28 4.87
C SER A 39 26.70 -14.53 4.08
N GLY A 40 26.56 -14.41 2.76
CA GLY A 40 27.53 -13.74 1.90
C GLY A 40 28.84 -14.53 1.78
N GLU A 41 28.76 -15.84 1.99
CA GLU A 41 29.89 -16.76 1.85
C GLU A 41 29.93 -17.29 0.41
N THR A 42 31.00 -16.99 -0.32
CA THR A 42 31.20 -17.47 -1.70
C THR A 42 31.17 -18.99 -1.72
N ASN A 43 30.37 -19.57 -2.61
CA ASN A 43 30.33 -21.01 -2.75
C ASN A 43 30.34 -21.45 -4.21
N ILE A 44 31.46 -22.05 -4.61
CA ILE A 44 31.61 -22.62 -5.94
C ILE A 44 31.05 -24.05 -5.87
N SER A 45 29.79 -24.24 -6.29
CA SER A 45 29.25 -25.58 -6.53
C SER A 45 28.33 -25.65 -7.73
N ASP A 46 28.48 -26.72 -8.50
CA ASP A 46 27.70 -27.03 -9.71
C ASP A 46 26.32 -27.62 -9.35
N VAL A 47 25.40 -26.77 -8.90
CA VAL A 47 23.96 -27.12 -8.86
C VAL A 47 23.34 -26.74 -10.21
N PRO A 48 22.45 -27.57 -10.80
CA PRO A 48 22.20 -27.51 -12.25
C PRO A 48 21.47 -26.25 -12.71
N ASP A 49 20.61 -25.64 -11.90
CA ASP A 49 19.83 -24.46 -12.29
C ASP A 49 19.49 -23.55 -11.11
N ALA A 50 19.44 -22.24 -11.38
CA ALA A 50 18.99 -21.23 -10.42
C ALA A 50 17.46 -21.30 -10.25
N PRO A 51 16.90 -20.96 -9.08
CA PRO A 51 15.45 -20.87 -8.92
C PRO A 51 14.87 -19.86 -9.91
N LYS A 52 13.77 -20.21 -10.58
CA LYS A 52 13.09 -19.26 -11.50
C LYS A 52 12.31 -18.20 -10.75
N TYR A 53 11.78 -18.54 -9.57
CA TYR A 53 10.92 -17.68 -8.77
C TYR A 53 11.35 -17.68 -7.30
N PRO A 54 12.61 -17.28 -6.98
CA PRO A 54 13.08 -17.25 -5.61
C PRO A 54 12.16 -16.39 -4.74
N VAL A 55 11.74 -16.91 -3.59
CA VAL A 55 10.76 -16.24 -2.71
C VAL A 55 11.36 -15.92 -1.35
N LEU A 56 11.09 -14.71 -0.85
CA LEU A 56 11.30 -14.32 0.53
C LEU A 56 9.94 -14.08 1.21
N VAL A 57 9.70 -14.70 2.36
CA VAL A 57 8.41 -14.69 3.05
C VAL A 57 8.52 -13.93 4.37
N PHE A 58 7.69 -12.90 4.53
CA PHE A 58 7.51 -12.15 5.76
C PHE A 58 6.13 -12.43 6.35
N ILE A 59 6.06 -12.80 7.62
CA ILE A 59 4.81 -13.19 8.26
C ILE A 59 4.68 -12.42 9.56
N ASN A 60 3.53 -11.80 9.80
CA ASN A 60 3.18 -11.32 11.14
C ASN A 60 2.42 -12.43 11.87
N SER A 61 3.11 -13.16 12.75
CA SER A 61 2.57 -14.33 13.45
C SER A 61 1.30 -14.05 14.27
N LYS A 62 1.11 -12.79 14.71
CA LYS A 62 -0.06 -12.36 15.49
C LYS A 62 -1.29 -12.04 14.63
N SER A 63 -1.14 -11.97 13.30
CA SER A 63 -2.24 -11.66 12.38
C SER A 63 -3.19 -12.84 12.17
N GLY A 64 -4.40 -12.56 11.68
CA GLY A 64 -5.38 -13.59 11.33
C GLY A 64 -5.99 -14.36 12.51
N GLY A 65 -5.77 -13.93 13.76
CA GLY A 65 -6.24 -14.69 14.92
C GLY A 65 -5.40 -15.94 15.20
N GLN A 66 -4.07 -15.82 15.09
CA GLN A 66 -3.04 -16.87 15.20
C GLN A 66 -2.77 -17.69 13.92
N LEU A 67 -3.55 -17.51 12.86
CA LEU A 67 -3.27 -18.13 11.55
C LEU A 67 -1.88 -17.75 11.00
N GLY A 68 -1.37 -16.56 11.34
CA GLY A 68 0.00 -16.17 11.00
C GLY A 68 1.05 -17.11 11.61
N GLY A 69 0.86 -17.54 12.86
CA GLY A 69 1.76 -18.50 13.52
C GLY A 69 1.75 -19.87 12.84
N ASP A 70 0.57 -20.37 12.47
CA ASP A 70 0.44 -21.64 11.74
C ASP A 70 1.08 -21.57 10.36
N LEU A 71 0.86 -20.48 9.62
CA LEU A 71 1.53 -20.24 8.33
C LEU A 71 3.05 -20.19 8.47
N LEU A 72 3.56 -19.53 9.53
CA LEU A 72 4.99 -19.47 9.81
C LEU A 72 5.60 -20.87 9.93
N VAL A 73 4.94 -21.76 10.67
CA VAL A 73 5.36 -23.16 10.80
C VAL A 73 5.33 -23.83 9.44
N THR A 74 4.22 -23.77 8.71
CA THR A 74 4.07 -24.44 7.41
C THR A 74 5.10 -23.97 6.39
N TYR A 75 5.30 -22.66 6.22
CA TYR A 75 6.32 -22.11 5.32
C TYR A 75 7.74 -22.55 5.71
N ARG A 76 8.08 -22.57 7.02
CA ARG A 76 9.40 -23.04 7.50
C ARG A 76 9.63 -24.55 7.29
N THR A 77 8.57 -25.34 7.11
CA THR A 77 8.69 -26.76 6.72
C THR A 77 8.92 -26.94 5.21
N LEU A 78 8.43 -26.00 4.39
CA LEU A 78 8.46 -26.09 2.92
C LEU A 78 9.68 -25.40 2.29
N LEU A 79 10.12 -24.28 2.86
CA LEU A 79 11.20 -23.44 2.34
C LEU A 79 12.42 -23.44 3.26
N ASN A 80 13.51 -22.80 2.82
CA ASN A 80 14.63 -22.52 3.71
C ASN A 80 14.14 -21.65 4.89
N GLU A 81 14.53 -22.00 6.10
CA GLU A 81 14.13 -21.27 7.30
C GLU A 81 14.59 -19.80 7.27
N ARG A 82 15.73 -19.51 6.62
CA ARG A 82 16.20 -18.13 6.41
C ARG A 82 15.38 -17.35 5.37
N GLN A 83 14.58 -18.01 4.55
CA GLN A 83 13.63 -17.37 3.64
C GLN A 83 12.32 -16.96 4.34
N VAL A 84 12.09 -17.38 5.59
CA VAL A 84 10.81 -17.19 6.26
C VAL A 84 11.01 -16.47 7.60
N THR A 85 10.72 -15.17 7.60
CA THR A 85 10.92 -14.28 8.75
C THR A 85 9.59 -13.96 9.43
N ASP A 86 9.55 -14.08 10.76
CA ASP A 86 8.50 -13.46 11.57
C ASP A 86 8.82 -11.98 11.77
N LEU A 87 7.92 -11.11 11.34
CA LEU A 87 8.03 -9.66 11.47
C LEU A 87 7.99 -9.19 12.94
N GLY A 88 7.51 -10.05 13.86
CA GLY A 88 7.62 -9.82 15.30
C GLY A 88 9.03 -10.07 15.86
N GLU A 89 9.85 -10.86 15.16
CA GLU A 89 11.23 -11.21 15.56
C GLU A 89 12.27 -10.27 14.93
N GLU A 90 12.15 -10.01 13.63
CA GLU A 90 13.08 -9.16 12.89
C GLU A 90 12.35 -8.24 11.90
N ALA A 91 12.70 -6.95 11.93
CA ALA A 91 12.12 -5.95 11.04
C ALA A 91 12.56 -6.17 9.58
N PRO A 92 11.68 -5.90 8.59
CA PRO A 92 11.93 -6.22 7.19
C PRO A 92 13.09 -5.44 6.59
N ASP A 93 13.34 -4.20 7.04
CA ASP A 93 14.48 -3.38 6.61
C ASP A 93 15.81 -4.06 6.90
N LYS A 94 15.95 -4.68 8.08
CA LYS A 94 17.18 -5.41 8.47
C LYS A 94 17.40 -6.64 7.61
N VAL A 95 16.34 -7.42 7.37
CA VAL A 95 16.40 -8.65 6.56
C VAL A 95 16.75 -8.33 5.12
N LEU A 96 16.03 -7.38 4.51
CA LEU A 96 16.24 -6.98 3.12
C LEU A 96 17.63 -6.36 2.94
N ARG A 97 18.06 -5.46 3.83
CA ARG A 97 19.40 -4.87 3.77
C ARG A 97 20.49 -5.93 3.83
N ARG A 98 20.40 -6.89 4.76
CA ARG A 98 21.36 -7.99 4.85
C ARG A 98 21.37 -8.84 3.59
N LEU A 99 20.20 -9.19 3.04
CA LEU A 99 20.08 -9.99 1.84
C LEU A 99 20.70 -9.27 0.63
N TYR A 100 20.33 -8.01 0.38
CA TYR A 100 20.83 -7.27 -0.78
C TYR A 100 22.32 -6.98 -0.71
N ILE A 101 22.87 -6.62 0.46
CA ILE A 101 24.33 -6.47 0.64
C ILE A 101 25.04 -7.79 0.30
N SER A 102 24.48 -8.91 0.75
CA SER A 102 25.05 -10.23 0.48
C SER A 102 24.97 -10.60 -1.01
N LEU A 103 23.83 -10.34 -1.66
CA LEU A 103 23.65 -10.57 -3.09
C LEU A 103 24.61 -9.73 -3.93
N GLU A 104 24.79 -8.45 -3.61
CA GLU A 104 25.73 -7.58 -4.34
C GLU A 104 27.18 -8.04 -4.17
N LYS A 105 27.59 -8.38 -2.94
CA LYS A 105 28.91 -8.97 -2.69
C LYS A 105 29.13 -10.24 -3.53
N LEU A 106 28.16 -11.16 -3.53
CA LEU A 106 28.27 -12.41 -4.27
C LEU A 106 28.24 -12.19 -5.79
N LYS A 107 27.50 -11.18 -6.27
CA LYS A 107 27.48 -10.77 -7.68
C LYS A 107 28.88 -10.28 -8.11
N GLN A 108 29.57 -9.49 -7.28
CA GLN A 108 30.96 -9.08 -7.53
C GLN A 108 31.94 -10.25 -7.55
N GLU A 109 31.66 -11.29 -6.76
CA GLU A 109 32.43 -12.54 -6.73
C GLU A 109 32.04 -13.52 -7.87
N ASN A 110 31.24 -13.09 -8.84
CA ASN A 110 30.73 -13.88 -9.98
C ASN A 110 29.93 -15.14 -9.58
N ASP A 111 29.18 -15.08 -8.48
CA ASP A 111 28.25 -16.15 -8.10
C ASP A 111 27.13 -16.31 -9.15
N LYS A 112 26.96 -17.53 -9.66
CA LYS A 112 26.01 -17.85 -10.74
C LYS A 112 24.53 -17.64 -10.36
N PHE A 113 24.21 -17.63 -9.06
CA PHE A 113 22.84 -17.51 -8.55
C PHE A 113 22.51 -16.12 -8.03
N ALA A 114 23.49 -15.39 -7.48
CA ALA A 114 23.27 -14.08 -6.88
C ALA A 114 22.60 -13.09 -7.86
N ALA A 115 23.12 -12.95 -9.09
CA ALA A 115 22.54 -12.06 -10.09
C ALA A 115 21.09 -12.46 -10.46
N LYS A 116 20.85 -13.76 -10.68
CA LYS A 116 19.53 -14.28 -11.02
C LYS A 116 18.53 -14.12 -9.87
N ILE A 117 18.97 -14.31 -8.63
CA ILE A 117 18.13 -14.13 -7.45
C ILE A 117 17.82 -12.65 -7.27
N TYR A 118 18.80 -11.76 -7.44
CA TYR A 118 18.60 -10.32 -7.38
C TYR A 118 17.51 -9.85 -8.35
N GLU A 119 17.54 -10.32 -9.60
CA GLU A 119 16.59 -9.91 -10.65
C GLU A 119 15.20 -10.58 -10.53
N ARG A 120 15.13 -11.80 -9.97
CA ARG A 120 13.89 -12.62 -9.98
C ARG A 120 13.22 -12.74 -8.61
N LEU A 121 13.75 -12.09 -7.59
CA LEU A 121 13.23 -12.20 -6.22
C LEU A 121 11.78 -11.76 -6.16
N ARG A 122 10.94 -12.60 -5.56
CA ARG A 122 9.55 -12.28 -5.22
C ARG A 122 9.40 -12.26 -3.71
N ILE A 123 8.52 -11.41 -3.22
CA ILE A 123 8.23 -11.30 -1.80
C ILE A 123 6.81 -11.75 -1.52
N ILE A 124 6.62 -12.54 -0.47
CA ILE A 124 5.31 -12.86 0.10
C ILE A 124 5.20 -12.17 1.45
N VAL A 125 4.13 -11.43 1.68
CA VAL A 125 3.82 -10.84 3.00
C VAL A 125 2.50 -11.37 3.53
N ALA A 126 2.51 -11.97 4.71
CA ALA A 126 1.31 -12.45 5.38
C ALA A 126 0.95 -11.58 6.58
N GLY A 127 -0.17 -10.87 6.48
CA GLY A 127 -0.61 -9.89 7.45
C GLY A 127 -1.87 -9.15 7.01
N GLY A 128 -2.20 -8.06 7.71
CA GLY A 128 -3.20 -7.09 7.22
C GLY A 128 -2.57 -6.05 6.29
N ASP A 129 -3.39 -5.12 5.79
CA ASP A 129 -2.96 -4.03 4.91
C ASP A 129 -1.79 -3.22 5.51
N GLY A 130 -1.79 -2.94 6.83
CA GLY A 130 -0.67 -2.25 7.50
C GLY A 130 0.64 -3.04 7.51
N THR A 131 0.60 -4.38 7.62
CA THR A 131 1.80 -5.23 7.51
C THR A 131 2.39 -5.16 6.10
N ALA A 132 1.53 -5.19 5.08
CA ALA A 132 1.94 -5.06 3.68
C ALA A 132 2.48 -3.64 3.39
N GLY A 133 1.79 -2.61 3.88
CA GLY A 133 2.22 -1.20 3.77
C GLY A 133 3.58 -0.94 4.41
N TRP A 134 3.87 -1.55 5.57
CA TRP A 134 5.19 -1.45 6.19
C TRP A 134 6.30 -1.99 5.27
N LEU A 135 6.08 -3.16 4.66
CA LEU A 135 7.05 -3.76 3.75
C LEU A 135 7.21 -2.96 2.46
N LEU A 136 6.10 -2.46 1.89
CA LEU A 136 6.11 -1.59 0.72
C LEU A 136 6.91 -0.30 0.99
N GLY A 137 6.68 0.34 2.14
CA GLY A 137 7.44 1.53 2.55
C GLY A 137 8.93 1.25 2.71
N VAL A 138 9.30 0.09 3.27
CA VAL A 138 10.71 -0.32 3.35
C VAL A 138 11.32 -0.49 1.96
N LEU A 139 10.63 -1.14 1.01
CA LEU A 139 11.13 -1.29 -0.36
C LEU A 139 11.33 0.07 -1.05
N CYS A 140 10.42 1.01 -0.88
CA CYS A 140 10.59 2.38 -1.39
C CYS A 140 11.84 3.05 -0.81
N ASP A 141 12.04 2.94 0.51
CA ASP A 141 13.16 3.59 1.19
C ASP A 141 14.53 2.96 0.84
N LEU A 142 14.54 1.69 0.42
CA LEU A 142 15.75 0.98 0.00
C LEU A 142 16.26 1.43 -1.38
N LYS A 143 15.42 2.04 -2.23
CA LYS A 143 15.79 2.55 -3.57
C LYS A 143 16.58 1.52 -4.39
N LEU A 144 16.08 0.29 -4.41
CA LEU A 144 16.69 -0.81 -5.17
C LEU A 144 16.53 -0.55 -6.67
N SER A 145 17.55 -0.93 -7.47
CA SER A 145 17.45 -0.83 -8.94
C SER A 145 16.36 -1.73 -9.51
N HIS A 146 16.18 -2.91 -8.91
CA HIS A 146 15.17 -3.90 -9.27
C HIS A 146 14.36 -4.25 -8.01
N PRO A 147 13.34 -3.44 -7.64
CA PRO A 147 12.53 -3.70 -6.46
C PRO A 147 11.64 -4.94 -6.69
N PRO A 148 11.69 -5.94 -5.80
CA PRO A 148 10.99 -7.21 -5.97
C PRO A 148 9.48 -7.02 -5.80
N PRO A 149 8.63 -7.66 -6.62
CA PRO A 149 7.19 -7.54 -6.48
C PRO A 149 6.67 -8.29 -5.25
N ILE A 150 5.59 -7.77 -4.66
CA ILE A 150 4.99 -8.33 -3.43
C ILE A 150 3.66 -9.04 -3.73
N ALA A 151 3.53 -10.28 -3.27
CA ALA A 151 2.25 -10.97 -3.08
C ALA A 151 1.78 -10.83 -1.61
N THR A 152 0.50 -10.52 -1.42
CA THR A 152 -0.08 -10.28 -0.11
C THR A 152 -1.01 -11.43 0.29
N VAL A 153 -0.72 -12.09 1.42
CA VAL A 153 -1.59 -13.11 2.01
C VAL A 153 -2.58 -12.42 2.98
N PRO A 154 -3.90 -12.52 2.76
CA PRO A 154 -4.92 -11.75 3.47
C PRO A 154 -5.17 -12.24 4.90
N LEU A 155 -4.42 -11.77 5.91
CA LEU A 155 -4.64 -12.11 7.34
C LEU A 155 -5.29 -10.97 8.15
N GLY A 156 -5.68 -9.88 7.51
CA GLY A 156 -6.34 -8.73 8.13
C GLY A 156 -7.87 -8.79 8.12
N THR A 157 -8.50 -7.74 8.68
CA THR A 157 -9.96 -7.59 8.66
C THR A 157 -10.46 -6.93 7.37
N GLY A 158 -9.71 -5.95 6.85
CA GLY A 158 -10.04 -5.18 5.65
C GLY A 158 -9.59 -5.86 4.36
N ASN A 159 -8.29 -6.17 4.27
CA ASN A 159 -7.64 -6.90 3.17
C ASN A 159 -7.90 -6.24 1.81
N ASN A 160 -7.67 -4.93 1.72
CA ASN A 160 -7.92 -4.18 0.47
C ASN A 160 -6.81 -4.43 -0.57
N LEU A 161 -5.54 -4.43 -0.17
CA LEU A 161 -4.42 -4.76 -1.05
C LEU A 161 -4.58 -6.16 -1.67
N PRO A 162 -4.65 -7.25 -0.89
CA PRO A 162 -4.80 -8.59 -1.44
C PRO A 162 -6.07 -8.73 -2.29
N PHE A 163 -7.16 -8.06 -1.93
CA PHE A 163 -8.37 -8.12 -2.72
C PHE A 163 -8.26 -7.37 -4.06
N ALA A 164 -7.58 -6.22 -4.10
CA ALA A 164 -7.39 -5.43 -5.32
C ALA A 164 -6.53 -6.19 -6.34
N PHE A 165 -5.50 -6.90 -5.88
CA PHE A 165 -4.57 -7.68 -6.73
C PHE A 165 -4.95 -9.15 -6.91
N GLY A 166 -6.15 -9.56 -6.49
CA GLY A 166 -6.70 -10.89 -6.80
C GLY A 166 -6.24 -12.03 -5.88
N TRP A 167 -5.64 -11.74 -4.73
CA TRP A 167 -5.28 -12.73 -3.70
C TRP A 167 -6.45 -13.09 -2.76
N GLY A 168 -7.60 -12.45 -2.96
CA GLY A 168 -8.81 -12.69 -2.19
C GLY A 168 -8.90 -11.89 -0.89
N LYS A 169 -10.06 -11.99 -0.24
CA LYS A 169 -10.41 -11.20 0.96
C LYS A 169 -10.36 -12.01 2.25
N LYS A 170 -10.61 -13.31 2.17
CA LYS A 170 -10.75 -14.19 3.34
C LYS A 170 -9.39 -14.69 3.79
N ASN A 171 -9.25 -14.92 5.08
CA ASN A 171 -8.08 -15.60 5.61
C ASN A 171 -7.88 -16.95 4.89
N PRO A 172 -6.65 -17.29 4.46
CA PRO A 172 -6.36 -18.56 3.82
C PRO A 172 -6.39 -19.69 4.84
N GLU A 173 -6.45 -20.91 4.33
CA GLU A 173 -6.08 -22.10 5.09
C GLU A 173 -4.56 -22.16 5.26
N THR A 174 -4.10 -22.80 6.33
CA THR A 174 -2.69 -22.76 6.77
C THR A 174 -1.97 -24.09 6.60
N ASP A 175 -2.66 -25.10 6.06
CA ASP A 175 -2.10 -26.42 5.82
C ASP A 175 -1.14 -26.41 4.61
N ARG A 176 -0.39 -27.51 4.50
CA ARG A 176 0.62 -27.70 3.46
C ARG A 176 0.09 -27.47 2.05
N ASN A 177 -1.06 -28.05 1.70
CA ASN A 177 -1.57 -28.01 0.33
C ASN A 177 -2.02 -26.59 -0.03
N SER A 178 -2.62 -25.89 0.92
CA SER A 178 -3.01 -24.49 0.76
C SER A 178 -1.80 -23.58 0.53
N VAL A 179 -0.70 -23.79 1.26
CA VAL A 179 0.55 -23.04 1.03
C VAL A 179 1.19 -23.38 -0.32
N LEU A 180 1.20 -24.65 -0.73
CA LEU A 180 1.69 -25.04 -2.06
C LEU A 180 0.85 -24.43 -3.19
N SER A 181 -0.48 -24.41 -3.03
CA SER A 181 -1.40 -23.74 -3.96
C SER A 181 -1.15 -22.23 -4.04
N PHE A 182 -0.87 -21.59 -2.89
CA PHE A 182 -0.51 -20.16 -2.87
C PHE A 182 0.82 -19.91 -3.59
N LEU A 183 1.84 -20.75 -3.38
CA LEU A 183 3.12 -20.66 -4.10
C LEU A 183 2.95 -20.83 -5.62
N ASP A 184 2.05 -21.71 -6.06
CA ASP A 184 1.73 -21.89 -7.48
C ASP A 184 1.07 -20.64 -8.08
N GLN A 185 0.18 -19.99 -7.34
CA GLN A 185 -0.38 -18.69 -7.73
C GLN A 185 0.70 -17.60 -7.79
N VAL A 186 1.61 -17.56 -6.81
CA VAL A 186 2.77 -16.65 -6.82
C VAL A 186 3.63 -16.88 -8.05
N MET A 187 3.88 -18.14 -8.43
CA MET A 187 4.60 -18.46 -9.66
C MET A 187 3.92 -17.89 -10.92
N LYS A 188 2.59 -18.07 -11.03
CA LYS A 188 1.79 -17.70 -12.21
C LYS A 188 1.37 -16.22 -12.27
N SER A 189 1.51 -15.49 -11.16
CA SER A 189 1.13 -14.08 -11.07
C SER A 189 1.97 -13.18 -11.99
N LYS A 190 1.34 -12.11 -12.49
CA LYS A 190 2.00 -11.06 -13.27
C LYS A 190 2.44 -9.92 -12.36
N GLU A 191 3.48 -9.20 -12.76
CA GLU A 191 3.86 -7.96 -12.09
C GLU A 191 2.94 -6.82 -12.54
N MET A 192 2.52 -6.00 -11.58
CA MET A 192 1.70 -4.82 -11.80
C MET A 192 2.23 -3.70 -10.92
N LYS A 193 2.44 -2.52 -11.51
CA LYS A 193 2.84 -1.35 -10.74
C LYS A 193 1.65 -0.82 -9.93
N ILE A 194 1.94 -0.23 -8.79
CA ILE A 194 0.99 0.54 -8.00
C ILE A 194 1.65 1.84 -7.56
N ASP A 195 0.94 2.94 -7.69
CA ASP A 195 1.33 4.23 -7.18
C ASP A 195 1.41 4.20 -5.65
N ASN A 196 2.35 4.96 -5.11
CA ASN A 196 2.45 5.24 -3.70
C ASN A 196 2.26 6.74 -3.46
N TRP A 197 1.59 7.04 -2.35
CA TRP A 197 1.18 8.39 -2.03
C TRP A 197 1.84 8.83 -0.74
N HIS A 198 2.49 9.97 -0.80
CA HIS A 198 3.13 10.60 0.34
C HIS A 198 2.17 11.60 0.97
N LEU A 199 2.04 11.53 2.30
CA LEU A 199 1.26 12.46 3.10
C LEU A 199 2.20 13.27 3.99
N LEU A 200 2.12 14.59 3.87
CA LEU A 200 2.79 15.56 4.73
C LEU A 200 1.75 16.31 5.54
N MET A 201 1.85 16.24 6.86
CA MET A 201 1.01 16.99 7.78
C MET A 201 1.85 17.99 8.57
N ARG A 202 1.56 19.28 8.41
CA ARG A 202 2.23 20.38 9.10
C ARG A 202 1.29 20.96 10.16
N MET A 203 1.75 21.00 11.41
CA MET A 203 0.99 21.60 12.52
C MET A 203 1.90 22.10 13.63
N LYS A 204 1.44 23.10 14.38
CA LYS A 204 2.14 23.60 15.56
C LYS A 204 2.06 22.63 16.75
N ILE A 205 3.11 22.57 17.57
CA ILE A 205 3.06 21.87 18.86
C ILE A 205 2.08 22.60 19.79
N PRO A 206 1.08 21.93 20.38
CA PRO A 206 0.32 22.49 21.47
C PRO A 206 1.26 22.77 22.67
N LYS A 207 1.51 24.03 23.04
CA LYS A 207 2.42 24.42 24.14
C LYS A 207 1.85 24.18 25.57
N GLY A 208 0.71 23.48 25.69
CA GLY A 208 0.01 23.25 26.96
C GLY A 208 -1.47 22.88 26.76
N GLY A 209 -1.90 21.85 27.50
CA GLY A 209 -3.19 21.16 27.44
C GLY A 209 -3.02 19.75 28.02
N SER A 210 -4.05 18.91 28.12
CA SER A 210 -3.90 17.50 28.59
C SER A 210 -3.06 16.60 27.65
N TYR A 211 -2.23 17.20 26.80
CA TYR A 211 -1.58 16.62 25.64
C TYR A 211 -0.21 17.29 25.40
N ASP A 212 0.70 17.19 26.37
CA ASP A 212 2.14 17.40 26.12
C ASP A 212 2.98 16.51 27.08
N PRO A 213 4.12 15.93 26.66
CA PRO A 213 4.76 16.04 25.34
C PRO A 213 3.96 15.25 24.30
N VAL A 214 3.94 15.64 23.03
CA VAL A 214 3.27 14.92 21.92
C VAL A 214 3.73 13.45 21.85
N ALA A 215 3.05 12.62 22.65
CA ALA A 215 3.19 11.20 22.85
C ALA A 215 1.94 10.71 23.61
N PRO A 216 0.98 10.06 22.93
CA PRO A 216 0.78 10.10 21.50
C PRO A 216 -0.64 10.55 21.17
N LEU A 217 -0.77 11.53 20.28
CA LEU A 217 -1.63 11.27 19.13
C LEU A 217 -1.22 9.86 18.67
N GLU A 218 -2.09 8.86 18.88
CA GLU A 218 -1.84 7.51 18.38
C GLU A 218 -1.91 7.57 16.85
N LEU A 219 -0.91 8.23 16.26
CA LEU A 219 -0.74 8.37 14.83
C LEU A 219 -0.55 6.97 14.26
N PRO A 220 -1.01 6.74 13.03
CA PRO A 220 -0.69 5.54 12.28
C PRO A 220 0.80 5.21 12.35
N HIS A 221 1.13 3.92 12.37
CA HIS A 221 2.51 3.46 12.27
C HIS A 221 3.19 3.90 10.98
N SER A 222 2.41 4.23 9.94
CA SER A 222 2.92 4.80 8.70
C SER A 222 3.22 6.30 8.78
N LEU A 223 2.86 6.99 9.87
CA LEU A 223 3.11 8.42 10.07
C LEU A 223 4.16 8.67 11.15
N HIS A 224 5.24 9.37 10.77
CA HIS A 224 6.37 9.67 11.64
C HIS A 224 6.67 11.17 11.67
N ALA A 225 7.06 11.68 12.84
CA ALA A 225 7.60 13.02 12.93
C ALA A 225 8.90 13.13 12.10
N PHE A 226 9.00 14.19 11.32
CA PHE A 226 10.12 14.48 10.44
C PHE A 226 10.74 15.83 10.79
N SER A 227 12.01 15.83 11.15
CA SER A 227 12.72 17.00 11.69
C SER A 227 13.60 17.73 10.67
N ARG A 228 13.68 17.25 9.42
CA ARG A 228 14.52 17.84 8.35
C ARG A 228 13.67 18.46 7.25
N VAL A 229 12.92 19.50 7.57
CA VAL A 229 12.14 20.26 6.57
C VAL A 229 13.07 21.26 5.87
N SER A 230 12.87 21.49 4.57
CA SER A 230 13.66 22.49 3.83
C SER A 230 13.54 23.87 4.49
N LEU A 231 14.64 24.63 4.52
CA LEU A 231 14.63 26.02 4.98
C LEU A 231 13.88 26.96 4.02
N THR A 232 13.62 26.52 2.79
CA THR A 232 12.90 27.28 1.75
C THR A 232 11.40 27.01 1.73
N ASP A 233 10.89 26.08 2.54
CA ASP A 233 9.46 25.81 2.65
C ASP A 233 8.77 26.94 3.43
N GLU A 234 7.91 27.71 2.78
CA GLU A 234 7.15 28.81 3.39
C GLU A 234 6.27 28.35 4.56
N LEU A 235 5.90 27.05 4.59
CA LEU A 235 5.11 26.45 5.66
C LEU A 235 5.97 25.92 6.83
N ASN A 236 7.30 25.96 6.71
CA ASN A 236 8.24 25.55 7.76
C ASN A 236 8.48 26.69 8.76
N MET A 237 7.51 26.92 9.64
CA MET A 237 7.55 27.99 10.64
C MET A 237 8.10 27.51 11.99
N GLU A 238 8.75 28.40 12.74
CA GLU A 238 9.25 28.09 14.08
C GLU A 238 8.12 27.60 15.02
N GLY A 239 8.30 26.39 15.58
CA GLY A 239 7.32 25.73 16.46
C GLY A 239 6.30 24.82 15.75
N TYR A 240 6.40 24.66 14.42
CA TYR A 240 5.65 23.66 13.66
C TYR A 240 6.46 22.37 13.50
N HIS A 241 5.76 21.23 13.53
CA HIS A 241 6.30 19.94 13.14
C HIS A 241 5.66 19.48 11.84
N THR A 242 6.49 18.83 11.03
CA THR A 242 6.06 18.07 9.88
C THR A 242 6.01 16.59 10.27
N PHE A 243 4.86 15.97 10.07
CA PHE A 243 4.68 14.54 10.10
C PHE A 243 4.62 14.05 8.66
N ARG A 244 5.29 12.94 8.38
CA ARG A 244 5.35 12.34 7.05
C ARG A 244 4.89 10.90 7.10
N GLY A 245 4.24 10.43 6.05
CA GLY A 245 3.84 9.04 5.96
C GLY A 245 3.43 8.61 4.57
N GLY A 246 3.28 7.30 4.40
CA GLY A 246 2.95 6.70 3.11
C GLY A 246 1.70 5.87 3.12
N PHE A 247 1.05 5.78 1.96
CA PHE A 247 -0.10 4.91 1.78
C PHE A 247 -0.24 4.38 0.36
N TRP A 248 -0.90 3.23 0.25
CA TRP A 248 -1.15 2.50 -0.99
C TRP A 248 -2.62 2.21 -1.25
N ASN A 249 -3.50 2.36 -0.25
CA ASN A 249 -4.93 2.12 -0.43
C ASN A 249 -5.69 3.44 -0.53
N TYR A 250 -5.69 4.20 0.57
CA TYR A 250 -6.48 5.42 0.67
C TYR A 250 -6.11 6.27 1.88
N PHE A 251 -6.42 7.55 1.74
CA PHE A 251 -6.59 8.49 2.85
C PHE A 251 -8.07 8.84 2.99
N SER A 252 -8.56 9.01 4.22
CA SER A 252 -9.90 9.54 4.44
C SER A 252 -9.99 10.44 5.67
N MET A 253 -10.97 11.34 5.65
CA MET A 253 -11.23 12.25 6.76
C MET A 253 -12.71 12.54 6.96
N GLY A 254 -13.04 12.86 8.21
CA GLY A 254 -14.39 13.16 8.66
C GLY A 254 -15.13 11.91 9.11
N MET A 255 -16.37 11.80 8.69
CA MET A 255 -17.34 10.88 9.26
C MET A 255 -16.94 9.39 9.15
N ASP A 256 -16.33 8.93 8.06
CA ASP A 256 -15.91 7.53 7.88
C ASP A 256 -14.70 7.16 8.75
N ALA A 257 -13.76 8.11 8.90
CA ALA A 257 -12.60 7.96 9.75
C ALA A 257 -13.02 7.89 11.23
N GLN A 258 -14.06 8.62 11.63
CA GLN A 258 -14.62 8.58 12.99
C GLN A 258 -15.15 7.18 13.37
N VAL A 259 -15.89 6.52 12.49
CA VAL A 259 -16.39 5.15 12.72
C VAL A 259 -15.20 4.19 12.87
N SER A 260 -14.22 4.35 12.01
CA SER A 260 -13.01 3.55 12.02
C SER A 260 -12.22 3.74 13.31
N TYR A 261 -12.10 4.98 13.79
CA TYR A 261 -11.49 5.30 15.08
C TYR A 261 -12.21 4.61 16.24
N ALA A 262 -13.53 4.68 16.29
CA ALA A 262 -14.30 4.02 17.36
C ALA A 262 -14.16 2.49 17.33
N PHE A 263 -14.17 1.88 16.14
CA PHE A 263 -13.90 0.45 15.99
C PHE A 263 -12.50 0.07 16.47
N HIS A 264 -11.49 0.87 16.11
CA HIS A 264 -10.11 0.65 16.51
C HIS A 264 -9.93 0.76 18.02
N SER A 265 -10.50 1.80 18.64
CA SER A 265 -10.48 1.99 20.09
C SER A 265 -11.16 0.83 20.83
N GLU A 266 -12.33 0.38 20.36
CA GLU A 266 -13.01 -0.79 20.93
C GLU A 266 -12.16 -2.06 20.82
N ARG A 267 -11.49 -2.26 19.67
CA ARG A 267 -10.60 -3.39 19.43
C ARG A 267 -9.36 -3.36 20.33
N LYS A 268 -8.82 -2.19 20.64
CA LYS A 268 -7.71 -2.03 21.58
C LYS A 268 -8.12 -2.37 23.01
N VAL A 269 -9.32 -1.97 23.42
CA VAL A 269 -9.84 -2.23 24.77
C VAL A 269 -10.23 -3.69 24.96
N ASN A 270 -10.80 -4.34 23.94
CA ASN A 270 -11.37 -5.69 24.03
C ASN A 270 -10.79 -6.66 22.97
N PRO A 271 -9.46 -6.85 22.88
CA PRO A 271 -8.83 -7.59 21.78
C PRO A 271 -9.33 -9.04 21.61
N GLU A 272 -9.77 -9.67 22.70
CA GLU A 272 -10.34 -11.02 22.71
C GLU A 272 -11.63 -11.15 21.88
N LYS A 273 -12.41 -10.07 21.74
CA LYS A 273 -13.64 -10.05 20.93
C LYS A 273 -13.35 -9.96 19.43
N PHE A 274 -12.12 -9.60 19.03
CA PHE A 274 -11.77 -9.27 17.65
C PHE A 274 -10.86 -10.29 16.94
N LYS A 275 -10.93 -11.56 17.36
CA LYS A 275 -10.11 -12.64 16.78
C LYS A 275 -10.62 -13.16 15.44
N ASN A 276 -11.90 -12.97 15.14
CA ASN A 276 -12.54 -13.52 13.95
C ASN A 276 -12.88 -12.42 12.93
N GLN A 277 -12.46 -12.60 11.69
CA GLN A 277 -12.65 -11.63 10.60
C GLN A 277 -14.12 -11.24 10.38
N LEU A 278 -15.05 -12.20 10.38
CA LEU A 278 -16.48 -11.95 10.18
C LEU A 278 -17.11 -11.19 11.36
N VAL A 279 -16.71 -11.56 12.58
CA VAL A 279 -17.13 -10.85 13.80
C VAL A 279 -16.64 -9.40 13.75
N ASN A 280 -15.41 -9.17 13.32
CA ASN A 280 -14.84 -7.84 13.18
C ASN A 280 -15.61 -7.00 12.16
N GLN A 281 -15.87 -7.55 10.98
CA GLN A 281 -16.66 -6.87 9.94
C GLN A 281 -18.08 -6.54 10.42
N THR A 282 -18.71 -7.46 11.15
CA THR A 282 -20.05 -7.25 11.71
C THR A 282 -20.05 -6.17 12.80
N THR A 283 -19.05 -6.17 13.68
CA THR A 283 -18.92 -5.15 14.73
C THR A 283 -18.67 -3.77 14.14
N TYR A 284 -17.84 -3.67 13.10
CA TYR A 284 -17.64 -2.44 12.34
C TYR A 284 -18.96 -1.88 11.79
N ALA A 285 -19.76 -2.75 11.13
CA ALA A 285 -21.08 -2.37 10.63
C ALA A 285 -22.02 -1.90 11.75
N LYS A 286 -22.04 -2.61 12.89
CA LYS A 286 -22.87 -2.24 14.06
C LYS A 286 -22.48 -0.89 14.66
N LEU A 287 -21.18 -0.59 14.77
CA LEU A 287 -20.71 0.70 15.27
C LEU A 287 -21.08 1.83 14.31
N GLY A 288 -20.95 1.60 13.00
CA GLY A 288 -21.51 2.47 11.97
C GLY A 288 -23.00 2.73 12.20
N CYS A 289 -23.81 1.73 12.53
CA CYS A 289 -25.23 1.97 12.83
C CYS A 289 -25.48 2.76 14.12
N LYS A 290 -24.72 2.47 15.20
CA LYS A 290 -24.95 3.04 16.54
C LYS A 290 -24.57 4.51 16.68
N GLN A 291 -23.60 5.01 15.91
CA GLN A 291 -23.20 6.42 15.95
C GLN A 291 -24.21 7.38 15.29
N GLY A 292 -25.49 7.02 15.24
CA GLY A 292 -26.55 7.88 14.68
C GLY A 292 -26.43 8.11 13.17
N TRP A 293 -25.61 7.33 12.48
CA TRP A 293 -25.20 7.51 11.08
C TRP A 293 -26.39 7.40 10.11
N PHE A 294 -27.37 6.56 10.44
CA PHE A 294 -28.64 6.39 9.74
C PHE A 294 -29.68 7.47 10.10
N ALA A 295 -29.41 8.28 11.12
CA ALA A 295 -30.26 9.38 11.59
C ALA A 295 -29.46 10.70 11.68
N ALA A 296 -28.38 10.84 10.90
CA ALA A 296 -27.42 11.95 11.00
C ALA A 296 -28.01 13.31 10.65
N SER A 297 -29.18 13.34 10.01
CA SER A 297 -29.99 14.55 9.76
C SER A 297 -30.72 15.06 11.00
N ALA A 298 -30.95 14.21 12.02
CA ALA A 298 -31.71 14.53 13.22
C ALA A 298 -30.85 14.73 14.47
N PHE A 299 -29.64 14.14 14.52
CA PHE A 299 -28.83 14.09 15.75
C PHE A 299 -27.42 14.67 15.62
N HIS A 300 -26.97 15.05 14.42
CA HIS A 300 -25.66 15.71 14.25
C HIS A 300 -25.84 17.18 13.88
N PRO A 301 -25.26 18.12 14.65
CA PRO A 301 -25.31 19.54 14.32
C PRO A 301 -24.64 19.81 12.96
N SER A 302 -25.11 20.84 12.26
CA SER A 302 -24.57 21.30 10.96
C SER A 302 -23.10 21.74 11.02
N THR A 303 -22.55 21.93 12.21
CA THR A 303 -21.19 22.39 12.51
C THR A 303 -20.08 21.34 12.29
N THR A 304 -20.42 20.14 11.81
CA THR A 304 -19.44 19.06 11.51
C THR A 304 -19.27 18.78 10.01
N ASN A 305 -19.71 19.69 9.15
CA ASN A 305 -19.61 19.55 7.70
C ASN A 305 -18.18 19.82 7.23
N VAL A 306 -17.62 18.91 6.40
CA VAL A 306 -16.25 19.03 5.87
C VAL A 306 -16.05 20.35 5.14
N ALA A 307 -17.05 20.81 4.37
CA ALA A 307 -16.95 22.06 3.61
C ALA A 307 -16.79 23.32 4.49
N GLN A 308 -17.10 23.24 5.80
CA GLN A 308 -16.90 24.33 6.75
C GLN A 308 -15.61 24.19 7.56
N LEU A 309 -15.00 22.99 7.57
CA LEU A 309 -13.83 22.67 8.36
C LEU A 309 -12.53 22.92 7.59
N VAL A 310 -12.55 22.76 6.27
CA VAL A 310 -11.33 22.71 5.46
C VAL A 310 -11.52 23.36 4.10
N LYS A 311 -10.50 24.10 3.67
CA LYS A 311 -10.29 24.47 2.28
C LYS A 311 -9.55 23.33 1.58
N VAL A 312 -10.14 22.81 0.50
CA VAL A 312 -9.53 21.74 -0.30
C VAL A 312 -9.01 22.33 -1.60
N GLN A 313 -7.74 22.05 -1.92
CA GLN A 313 -7.13 22.43 -3.18
C GLN A 313 -6.58 21.18 -3.87
N ILE A 314 -6.63 21.15 -5.20
CA ILE A 314 -6.08 20.06 -6.01
C ILE A 314 -5.12 20.61 -7.05
N LYS A 315 -4.17 19.78 -7.48
CA LYS A 315 -3.26 20.08 -8.59
C LYS A 315 -3.34 18.95 -9.61
N LYS A 316 -3.56 19.29 -10.88
CA LYS A 316 -3.39 18.39 -12.04
C LYS A 316 -1.91 18.38 -12.47
N LYS A 317 -1.45 17.40 -13.27
CA LYS A 317 -0.02 17.17 -13.62
C LYS A 317 0.75 18.47 -13.94
N LEU A 318 0.27 19.22 -14.93
CA LEU A 318 0.85 20.50 -15.39
C LEU A 318 0.04 21.73 -14.92
N GLY A 319 -0.83 21.55 -13.91
CA GLY A 319 -1.77 22.56 -13.45
C GLY A 319 -1.25 23.42 -12.29
N GLN A 320 -1.89 24.56 -12.07
CA GLN A 320 -1.74 25.31 -10.81
C GLN A 320 -2.63 24.69 -9.73
N TRP A 321 -2.45 25.14 -8.48
CA TRP A 321 -3.37 24.77 -7.40
C TRP A 321 -4.75 25.40 -7.66
N GLU A 322 -5.78 24.57 -7.64
CA GLU A 322 -7.17 24.96 -7.88
C GLU A 322 -8.03 24.65 -6.65
N ASP A 323 -8.91 25.58 -6.27
CA ASP A 323 -9.84 25.38 -5.14
C ASP A 323 -10.95 24.39 -5.53
N LEU A 324 -10.97 23.23 -4.86
CA LEU A 324 -11.99 22.21 -5.06
C LEU A 324 -13.25 22.55 -4.28
N GLN A 325 -14.34 22.83 -5.00
CA GLN A 325 -15.63 23.17 -4.40
C GLN A 325 -16.29 21.94 -3.76
N ILE A 326 -16.39 21.94 -2.42
CA ILE A 326 -17.04 20.88 -1.65
C ILE A 326 -18.48 21.30 -1.31
N HIS A 327 -19.46 20.52 -1.77
CA HIS A 327 -20.86 20.79 -1.45
C HIS A 327 -21.12 20.60 0.06
N HIS A 328 -21.89 21.49 0.68
CA HIS A 328 -22.17 21.51 2.12
C HIS A 328 -22.83 20.25 2.70
N SER A 329 -23.31 19.35 1.84
CA SER A 329 -23.86 18.06 2.27
C SER A 329 -22.77 17.02 2.55
N ILE A 330 -21.53 17.24 2.11
CA ILE A 330 -20.43 16.27 2.20
C ILE A 330 -19.84 16.28 3.62
N ARG A 331 -19.85 15.13 4.27
CA ARG A 331 -19.39 14.92 5.65
C ARG A 331 -18.14 14.07 5.75
N SER A 332 -17.69 13.50 4.64
CA SER A 332 -16.47 12.71 4.55
C SER A 332 -15.88 12.86 3.16
N ILE A 333 -14.55 12.92 3.09
CA ILE A 333 -13.77 12.88 1.85
C ILE A 333 -12.84 11.68 1.94
N VAL A 334 -12.77 10.91 0.86
CA VAL A 334 -11.89 9.76 0.70
C VAL A 334 -11.08 9.97 -0.56
N CYS A 335 -9.75 9.89 -0.45
CA CYS A 335 -8.81 9.90 -1.56
C CYS A 335 -8.36 8.45 -1.77
N LEU A 336 -8.67 7.86 -2.91
CA LEU A 336 -8.44 6.45 -3.21
C LEU A 336 -7.28 6.32 -4.19
N ASN A 337 -6.41 5.34 -3.93
CA ASN A 337 -5.40 4.85 -4.87
C ASN A 337 -5.79 3.48 -5.45
N LEU A 338 -6.66 2.74 -4.75
CA LEU A 338 -7.17 1.46 -5.20
C LEU A 338 -8.65 1.59 -5.60
N PRO A 339 -9.10 0.79 -6.59
CA PRO A 339 -10.52 0.74 -6.98
C PRO A 339 -11.41 0.12 -5.89
N SER A 340 -10.81 -0.35 -4.79
CA SER A 340 -11.49 -1.06 -3.73
C SER A 340 -11.26 -0.41 -2.36
N PHE A 341 -12.34 -0.24 -1.59
CA PHE A 341 -12.36 0.41 -0.29
C PHE A 341 -13.12 -0.44 0.72
N SER A 342 -12.68 -0.41 1.98
CA SER A 342 -13.35 -1.01 3.14
C SER A 342 -13.87 -2.45 2.92
N GLY A 343 -13.01 -3.32 2.39
CA GLY A 343 -13.36 -4.72 2.14
C GLY A 343 -14.03 -4.94 0.77
N GLY A 344 -13.64 -4.15 -0.23
CA GLY A 344 -13.92 -4.47 -1.63
C GLY A 344 -15.05 -3.69 -2.31
N LEU A 345 -15.59 -2.67 -1.63
CA LEU A 345 -16.56 -1.74 -2.20
C LEU A 345 -15.86 -0.82 -3.21
N ASN A 346 -16.57 -0.29 -4.20
CA ASN A 346 -16.00 0.65 -5.17
C ASN A 346 -16.64 2.04 -5.03
N PRO A 347 -16.08 2.95 -4.21
CA PRO A 347 -16.58 4.31 -4.04
C PRO A 347 -16.59 5.15 -5.31
N TRP A 348 -15.62 4.95 -6.20
CA TRP A 348 -15.53 5.69 -7.45
C TRP A 348 -16.58 5.22 -8.45
N GLY A 349 -16.87 3.92 -8.48
CA GLY A 349 -17.77 3.30 -9.45
C GLY A 349 -17.28 3.48 -10.90
N VAL A 350 -18.21 3.45 -11.86
CA VAL A 350 -17.92 3.69 -13.28
C VAL A 350 -18.57 5.03 -13.69
N PRO A 351 -17.79 6.05 -14.12
CA PRO A 351 -18.34 7.29 -14.66
C PRO A 351 -19.22 7.01 -15.88
N SER A 352 -20.35 7.72 -16.02
CA SER A 352 -21.13 7.67 -17.28
C SER A 352 -20.41 8.48 -18.36
N GLY A 353 -20.48 8.06 -19.63
CA GLY A 353 -19.74 8.69 -20.74
C GLY A 353 -19.98 10.20 -20.90
N ARG A 354 -21.16 10.71 -20.50
CA ARG A 354 -21.44 12.15 -20.45
C ARG A 354 -20.66 12.88 -19.34
N ARG A 355 -20.59 12.30 -18.14
CA ARG A 355 -19.83 12.88 -17.01
C ARG A 355 -18.33 12.71 -17.15
N GLN A 356 -17.89 11.75 -17.95
CA GLN A 356 -16.50 11.57 -18.32
C GLN A 356 -16.00 12.78 -19.14
N ARG A 357 -16.84 13.26 -20.07
CA ARG A 357 -16.56 14.43 -20.91
C ARG A 357 -16.73 15.77 -20.19
N ASP A 358 -17.71 15.90 -19.30
CA ASP A 358 -18.00 17.19 -18.65
C ASP A 358 -17.00 17.56 -17.51
N LYS A 359 -16.21 16.60 -17.02
CA LYS A 359 -15.31 16.77 -15.86
C LYS A 359 -13.91 16.19 -16.06
N ASP A 360 -13.56 15.79 -17.29
CA ASP A 360 -12.28 15.16 -17.64
C ASP A 360 -11.90 13.98 -16.75
N PHE A 361 -12.89 13.18 -16.32
CA PHE A 361 -12.59 11.99 -15.50
C PHE A 361 -12.07 10.85 -16.38
N THR A 362 -11.04 10.17 -15.91
CA THR A 362 -10.53 8.94 -16.52
C THR A 362 -11.09 7.71 -15.79
N PRO A 363 -11.02 6.52 -16.40
CA PRO A 363 -11.13 5.28 -15.62
C PRO A 363 -10.08 5.27 -14.50
N PRO A 364 -10.37 4.69 -13.34
CA PRO A 364 -9.40 4.60 -12.25
C PRO A 364 -8.35 3.52 -12.60
N TYR A 365 -7.08 3.91 -12.59
CA TYR A 365 -5.94 3.01 -12.69
C TYR A 365 -5.17 3.03 -11.37
N VAL A 366 -4.32 2.03 -11.16
CA VAL A 366 -3.50 1.97 -9.93
C VAL A 366 -2.10 2.53 -10.13
N ASP A 367 -1.76 2.95 -11.35
CA ASP A 367 -0.42 3.34 -11.79
C ASP A 367 -0.41 4.54 -12.77
N ASP A 368 -1.41 5.42 -12.67
CA ASP A 368 -1.59 6.61 -13.53
C ASP A 368 -1.21 7.95 -12.87
N GLY A 369 -0.79 7.93 -11.61
CA GLY A 369 -0.43 9.11 -10.84
C GLY A 369 -1.64 9.93 -10.37
N LEU A 370 -2.85 9.36 -10.33
CA LEU A 370 -4.08 10.04 -9.92
C LEU A 370 -4.69 9.46 -8.63
N LEU A 371 -5.16 10.34 -7.74
CA LEU A 371 -6.08 9.97 -6.66
C LEU A 371 -7.51 10.20 -7.09
N GLU A 372 -8.37 9.20 -6.90
CA GLU A 372 -9.81 9.38 -6.96
C GLU A 372 -10.34 10.02 -5.67
N VAL A 373 -10.82 11.26 -5.77
CA VAL A 373 -11.37 12.01 -4.64
C VAL A 373 -12.89 11.87 -4.62
N VAL A 374 -13.40 11.22 -3.57
CA VAL A 374 -14.83 10.89 -3.41
C VAL A 374 -15.40 11.49 -2.12
N GLY A 375 -16.59 12.07 -2.21
CA GLY A 375 -17.31 12.64 -1.08
C GLY A 375 -18.56 11.86 -0.67
N PHE A 376 -18.72 11.62 0.63
CA PHE A 376 -19.89 10.98 1.23
C PHE A 376 -20.73 11.95 2.04
N ARG A 377 -22.06 11.80 1.99
CA ARG A 377 -23.01 12.71 2.65
C ARG A 377 -23.46 12.24 4.03
N ASN A 378 -23.62 10.93 4.17
CA ASN A 378 -24.08 10.25 5.37
C ASN A 378 -23.86 8.73 5.23
N ALA A 379 -24.21 7.98 6.26
CA ALA A 379 -24.17 6.52 6.27
C ALA A 379 -24.95 5.86 5.14
N TRP A 380 -26.12 6.41 4.82
CA TRP A 380 -26.97 5.89 3.74
C TRP A 380 -26.26 6.00 2.40
N HIS A 381 -25.49 7.07 2.18
CA HIS A 381 -24.65 7.22 1.00
C HIS A 381 -23.44 6.26 1.01
N GLY A 382 -22.96 5.83 2.17
CA GLY A 382 -21.99 4.75 2.29
C GLY A 382 -22.58 3.37 1.95
N LEU A 383 -23.83 3.11 2.34
CA LEU A 383 -24.53 1.87 1.99
C LEU A 383 -24.89 1.77 0.51
N VAL A 384 -25.01 2.89 -0.20
CA VAL A 384 -25.17 2.89 -1.66
C VAL A 384 -24.09 2.03 -2.31
N LEU A 385 -22.87 1.97 -1.76
CA LEU A 385 -21.79 1.13 -2.28
C LEU A 385 -22.08 -0.39 -2.27
N LEU A 386 -23.09 -0.85 -1.52
CA LEU A 386 -23.55 -2.24 -1.56
C LEU A 386 -24.41 -2.53 -2.81
N ALA A 387 -24.95 -1.49 -3.46
CA ALA A 387 -25.68 -1.64 -4.71
C ALA A 387 -24.69 -1.77 -5.88
N PRO A 388 -24.98 -2.58 -6.91
CA PRO A 388 -24.06 -2.85 -8.03
C PRO A 388 -23.55 -1.62 -8.80
N LYS A 389 -24.30 -0.51 -8.77
CA LYS A 389 -23.94 0.77 -9.43
C LYS A 389 -23.77 1.92 -8.45
N GLY A 390 -23.78 1.62 -7.16
CA GLY A 390 -23.66 2.64 -6.14
C GLY A 390 -22.23 3.15 -6.04
N HIS A 391 -22.11 4.48 -5.98
CA HIS A 391 -20.84 5.17 -5.89
C HIS A 391 -21.03 6.42 -5.02
N GLY A 392 -19.95 6.96 -4.46
CA GLY A 392 -19.97 8.24 -3.76
C GLY A 392 -20.05 9.44 -4.72
N THR A 393 -19.98 10.65 -4.19
CA THR A 393 -19.91 11.85 -5.04
C THR A 393 -18.50 11.97 -5.60
N ARG A 394 -18.30 11.83 -6.91
CA ARG A 394 -16.99 12.09 -7.55
C ARG A 394 -16.68 13.57 -7.48
N LEU A 395 -15.62 13.93 -6.75
CA LEU A 395 -15.21 15.32 -6.54
C LEU A 395 -14.13 15.71 -7.55
N ALA A 396 -13.06 14.91 -7.65
CA ALA A 396 -11.93 15.16 -8.53
C ALA A 396 -11.11 13.88 -8.80
N GLN A 397 -10.26 13.92 -9.82
CA GLN A 397 -9.03 13.13 -9.92
C GLN A 397 -7.84 14.10 -9.86
N ALA A 398 -6.82 13.82 -9.07
CA ALA A 398 -5.75 14.78 -8.81
C ALA A 398 -4.39 14.12 -8.58
N HIS A 399 -3.31 14.81 -9.00
CA HIS A 399 -1.92 14.39 -8.75
C HIS A 399 -1.42 14.85 -7.37
N ARG A 400 -1.98 15.96 -6.86
CA ARG A 400 -1.78 16.43 -5.49
C ARG A 400 -3.09 16.97 -4.93
N ILE A 401 -3.28 16.81 -3.63
CA ILE A 401 -4.42 17.37 -2.90
C ILE A 401 -3.93 17.97 -1.59
N ARG A 402 -4.44 19.15 -1.24
CA ARG A 402 -4.11 19.88 -0.02
C ARG A 402 -5.38 20.20 0.75
N PHE A 403 -5.32 19.96 2.04
CA PHE A 403 -6.36 20.22 3.04
C PHE A 403 -5.82 21.27 4.01
N GLU A 404 -6.35 22.49 3.94
CA GLU A 404 -6.01 23.58 4.86
C GLU A 404 -7.17 23.81 5.83
N PHE A 405 -6.96 23.49 7.10
CA PHE A 405 -8.03 23.53 8.10
C PHE A 405 -8.27 24.93 8.63
N HIS A 406 -9.54 25.32 8.71
CA HIS A 406 -9.96 26.63 9.20
C HIS A 406 -9.82 26.75 10.72
N LYS A 407 -9.28 27.89 11.15
CA LYS A 407 -9.10 28.25 12.57
C LYS A 407 -10.44 28.35 13.29
N GLY A 408 -10.53 27.74 14.47
CA GLY A 408 -11.72 27.79 15.32
C GLY A 408 -12.95 27.06 14.77
N ALA A 409 -12.83 26.32 13.67
CA ALA A 409 -13.96 25.64 13.04
C ALA A 409 -14.42 24.41 13.85
N ALA A 410 -13.48 23.70 14.49
CA ALA A 410 -13.74 22.62 15.43
C ALA A 410 -12.47 22.31 16.25
N ASP A 411 -12.60 21.63 17.39
CA ASP A 411 -11.47 21.22 18.22
C ASP A 411 -10.62 20.11 17.57
N HIS A 412 -11.26 19.25 16.79
CA HIS A 412 -10.62 18.10 16.16
C HIS A 412 -11.42 17.58 14.96
N THR A 413 -10.76 16.76 14.14
CA THR A 413 -11.38 15.89 13.13
C THR A 413 -10.86 14.46 13.30
N PHE A 414 -11.40 13.54 12.53
CA PHE A 414 -10.89 12.17 12.45
C PHE A 414 -10.30 11.95 11.07
N MET A 415 -9.16 11.30 11.02
CA MET A 415 -8.45 10.97 9.79
C MET A 415 -8.06 9.49 9.80
N ARG A 416 -7.77 8.95 8.63
CA ARG A 416 -7.40 7.55 8.45
C ARG A 416 -6.50 7.38 7.23
N ILE A 417 -5.48 6.55 7.38
CA ILE A 417 -4.57 6.14 6.31
C ILE A 417 -4.49 4.62 6.31
N ASP A 418 -4.69 3.97 5.17
CA ASP A 418 -4.50 2.51 4.98
C ASP A 418 -5.13 1.61 6.04
N GLY A 419 -6.24 2.08 6.61
CA GLY A 419 -6.98 1.36 7.63
C GLY A 419 -6.73 1.83 9.06
N GLU A 420 -5.68 2.61 9.32
CA GLU A 420 -5.27 3.11 10.64
C GLU A 420 -5.84 4.51 10.91
N PRO A 421 -6.80 4.64 11.85
CA PRO A 421 -7.46 5.91 12.13
C PRO A 421 -6.84 6.63 13.33
N TRP A 422 -6.90 7.97 13.33
CA TRP A 422 -6.54 8.80 14.48
C TRP A 422 -7.49 10.00 14.62
N LYS A 423 -7.47 10.59 15.82
CA LYS A 423 -8.20 11.81 16.16
C LYS A 423 -7.24 12.98 16.02
N GLN A 424 -7.38 13.80 14.98
CA GLN A 424 -6.49 14.91 14.66
C GLN A 424 -6.96 16.23 15.30
N PRO A 425 -6.19 16.85 16.20
CA PRO A 425 -6.45 18.20 16.70
C PRO A 425 -6.44 19.21 15.55
N LEU A 426 -7.37 20.16 15.61
CA LEU A 426 -7.52 21.23 14.64
C LEU A 426 -7.10 22.58 15.24
N PRO A 427 -6.78 23.59 14.40
CA PRO A 427 -6.26 24.85 14.89
C PRO A 427 -7.35 25.65 15.63
N VAL A 428 -7.05 26.10 16.85
CA VAL A 428 -7.96 26.90 17.68
C VAL A 428 -7.74 28.41 17.45
N ASP A 429 -6.48 28.87 17.44
CA ASP A 429 -6.12 30.29 17.35
C ASP A 429 -5.32 30.64 16.07
N ILE A 430 -4.10 31.19 16.18
CA ILE A 430 -3.24 31.64 15.06
C ILE A 430 -2.66 30.44 14.26
N ASP A 431 -2.86 29.23 14.75
CA ASP A 431 -2.22 28.03 14.23
C ASP A 431 -2.84 27.57 12.90
N THR A 432 -2.07 26.87 12.08
CA THR A 432 -2.56 26.20 10.87
C THR A 432 -2.31 24.70 10.97
N VAL A 433 -3.24 23.93 10.45
CA VAL A 433 -3.03 22.50 10.18
C VAL A 433 -3.21 22.33 8.69
N VAL A 434 -2.17 21.83 8.03
CA VAL A 434 -2.16 21.57 6.59
C VAL A 434 -1.81 20.11 6.38
N VAL A 435 -2.64 19.40 5.62
CA VAL A 435 -2.34 18.04 5.13
C VAL A 435 -2.20 18.12 3.62
N GLU A 436 -1.04 17.76 3.10
CA GLU A 436 -0.77 17.64 1.67
C GLU A 436 -0.51 16.19 1.32
N ILE A 437 -1.11 15.75 0.21
CA ILE A 437 -0.90 14.42 -0.34
C ILE A 437 -0.42 14.60 -1.77
N SER A 438 0.66 13.91 -2.12
CA SER A 438 1.23 13.91 -3.46
C SER A 438 1.63 12.51 -3.88
N HIS A 439 1.63 12.27 -5.18
CA HIS A 439 2.31 11.11 -5.75
C HIS A 439 3.80 11.15 -5.41
N LEU A 440 4.39 9.99 -5.13
CA LEU A 440 5.82 9.88 -4.84
C LEU A 440 6.53 8.90 -5.80
N GLY A 441 5.82 7.91 -6.33
CA GLY A 441 6.42 6.91 -7.20
C GLY A 441 5.57 5.65 -7.26
N GLN A 442 6.20 4.56 -7.66
CA GLN A 442 5.53 3.29 -7.89
C GLN A 442 6.30 2.14 -7.24
N VAL A 443 5.58 1.08 -6.89
CA VAL A 443 6.16 -0.19 -6.45
C VAL A 443 5.52 -1.35 -7.20
N ASN A 444 6.22 -2.48 -7.25
CA ASN A 444 5.74 -3.66 -7.95
C ASN A 444 4.92 -4.55 -7.01
N MET A 445 3.74 -4.94 -7.47
CA MET A 445 2.87 -5.92 -6.82
C MET A 445 2.75 -7.15 -7.72
N LEU A 446 2.56 -8.31 -7.12
CA LEU A 446 2.13 -9.49 -7.84
C LEU A 446 0.61 -9.50 -7.93
N ALA A 447 0.08 -9.67 -9.14
CA ALA A 447 -1.34 -9.71 -9.44
C ALA A 447 -1.74 -11.07 -10.01
N THR A 448 -2.81 -11.66 -9.48
CA THR A 448 -3.34 -12.92 -10.01
C THR A 448 -4.25 -12.66 -11.22
N GLN A 449 -4.75 -13.72 -11.85
CA GLN A 449 -5.77 -13.64 -12.90
C GLN A 449 -7.09 -13.01 -12.41
N ASP A 450 -7.36 -13.06 -11.10
CA ASP A 450 -8.57 -12.51 -10.47
C ASP A 450 -8.35 -11.04 -10.01
N CYS A 451 -7.30 -10.39 -10.51
CA CYS A 451 -6.99 -8.99 -10.22
C CYS A 451 -8.16 -8.07 -10.60
N ARG A 452 -8.49 -7.15 -9.70
CA ARG A 452 -9.52 -6.12 -9.92
C ARG A 452 -8.92 -4.78 -10.32
N SER A 453 -7.66 -4.54 -9.96
CA SER A 453 -6.88 -3.38 -10.37
C SER A 453 -6.60 -3.43 -11.86
N LYS A 454 -6.51 -2.24 -12.46
CA LYS A 454 -6.15 -2.06 -13.87
C LYS A 454 -4.91 -1.20 -13.96
N SER A 455 -3.98 -1.58 -14.83
CA SER A 455 -2.88 -0.72 -15.22
C SER A 455 -3.30 0.16 -16.39
N ILE A 456 -2.80 1.40 -16.44
CA ILE A 456 -2.95 2.28 -17.61
C ILE A 456 -2.34 1.64 -18.87
N ASN A 457 -1.34 0.77 -18.70
CA ASN A 457 -0.67 0.04 -19.78
C ASN A 457 -1.42 -1.22 -20.24
N ASP A 458 -2.40 -1.72 -19.46
CA ASP A 458 -3.19 -2.88 -19.88
C ASP A 458 -4.08 -2.49 -21.09
N ASP A 459 -4.62 -1.27 -21.12
CA ASP A 459 -5.57 -0.82 -22.14
C ASP A 459 -4.88 -0.50 -23.50
N THR A 460 -3.60 -0.14 -23.51
CA THR A 460 -2.83 0.11 -24.75
C THR A 460 -2.46 -1.18 -25.50
N SER A 461 -2.37 -2.31 -24.79
CA SER A 461 -2.04 -3.63 -25.37
C SER A 461 -3.22 -4.34 -26.05
N SER A 462 -4.46 -3.91 -25.77
CA SER A 462 -5.69 -4.56 -26.25
C SER A 462 -6.35 -3.89 -27.47
N SER A 463 -5.74 -2.83 -28.00
CA SER A 463 -6.24 -2.08 -29.15
C SER A 463 -6.14 -2.82 -30.50
N SER A 464 -5.53 -4.01 -30.56
CA SER A 464 -5.43 -4.79 -31.80
C SER A 464 -6.62 -5.72 -32.10
N HIS A 465 -7.59 -5.88 -31.20
CA HIS A 465 -8.79 -6.70 -31.46
C HIS A 465 -10.07 -6.08 -30.87
N ARG A 466 -10.60 -5.04 -31.53
CA ARG A 466 -11.99 -4.64 -31.36
C ARG A 466 -12.79 -5.11 -32.56
N SER A 467 -13.65 -6.10 -32.33
CA SER A 467 -14.64 -6.61 -33.28
C SER A 467 -15.57 -5.50 -33.75
N GLN A 468 -15.78 -5.48 -35.07
CA GLN A 468 -16.74 -4.68 -35.83
C GLN A 468 -18.09 -4.56 -35.12
N VAL A 469 -18.49 -3.32 -34.85
CA VAL A 469 -19.90 -2.90 -34.89
C VAL A 469 -19.93 -1.81 -35.94
N ASN A 470 -20.61 -2.09 -37.04
CA ASN A 470 -20.88 -1.15 -38.11
C ASN A 470 -21.61 0.06 -37.54
N ASP A 471 -21.03 1.24 -37.71
CA ASP A 471 -21.78 2.44 -38.08
C ASP A 471 -20.91 3.13 -39.14
N ASP A 472 -21.46 3.16 -40.35
CA ASP A 472 -20.96 3.95 -41.46
C ASP A 472 -20.93 5.41 -41.03
N ASP A 473 -19.79 6.08 -41.18
CA ASP A 473 -19.71 7.46 -41.66
C ASP A 473 -18.24 7.70 -42.04
N ASP A 474 -18.05 7.88 -43.35
CA ASP A 474 -16.83 8.35 -43.99
C ASP A 474 -16.40 9.70 -43.39
N ASP A 475 -15.12 9.87 -43.11
CA ASP A 475 -14.34 11.03 -43.59
C ASP A 475 -12.86 10.79 -43.30
N ASP A 476 -12.09 10.80 -44.39
CA ASP A 476 -10.64 10.79 -44.45
C ASP A 476 -10.04 11.99 -43.70
N ASP A 477 -8.96 11.77 -42.95
CA ASP A 477 -7.72 12.54 -43.15
C ASP A 477 -6.55 11.92 -42.37
N ASP A 478 -5.55 11.57 -43.16
CA ASP A 478 -4.21 11.08 -42.84
C ASP A 478 -3.34 12.27 -42.44
N ASP A 479 -2.66 12.23 -41.29
CA ASP A 479 -1.23 12.57 -41.28
C ASP A 479 -0.53 12.10 -40.00
N GLY A 480 0.62 11.47 -40.20
CA GLY A 480 1.43 10.84 -39.17
C GLY A 480 2.37 11.81 -38.45
N GLY A 481 2.85 11.35 -37.30
CA GLY A 481 3.92 11.99 -36.54
C GLY A 481 4.21 11.24 -35.26
N GLY A 482 5.11 10.25 -35.33
CA GLY A 482 5.67 9.61 -34.15
C GLY A 482 6.55 10.59 -33.38
N GLY A 483 6.33 10.68 -32.07
CA GLY A 483 7.20 11.35 -31.12
C GLY A 483 7.54 10.35 -30.02
N ASP A 484 8.84 10.12 -29.85
CA ASP A 484 9.40 9.43 -28.69
C ASP A 484 9.16 10.32 -27.45
N ASP A 485 8.41 9.80 -26.48
CA ASP A 485 8.22 10.45 -25.18
C ASP A 485 9.41 10.07 -24.27
N ASP A 486 10.43 10.93 -24.26
CA ASP A 486 11.41 10.98 -23.19
C ASP A 486 10.71 11.58 -21.94
N ASP A 487 10.58 10.77 -20.89
CA ASP A 487 10.09 11.19 -19.58
C ASP A 487 11.09 12.17 -18.93
N ASP A 488 10.92 13.47 -19.18
CA ASP A 488 11.57 14.53 -18.42
C ASP A 488 11.07 14.50 -16.96
N VAL A 489 11.94 14.06 -16.06
CA VAL A 489 11.71 14.05 -14.61
C VAL A 489 11.82 15.50 -14.10
N ASP A 490 10.72 16.05 -13.58
CA ASP A 490 10.68 17.36 -12.91
C ASP A 490 11.79 17.49 -11.84
N GLU A 491 12.74 18.43 -12.02
CA GLU A 491 13.88 18.68 -11.12
C GLU A 491 13.51 19.32 -9.77
N ASP A 492 12.22 19.57 -9.49
CA ASP A 492 11.73 20.34 -8.33
C ASP A 492 11.13 19.47 -7.20
N ASP A 493 11.70 18.29 -6.89
CA ASP A 493 11.24 17.49 -5.75
C ASP A 493 12.05 17.81 -4.47
N PRO A 494 11.50 18.58 -3.49
CA PRO A 494 12.26 19.00 -2.32
C PRO A 494 12.63 17.80 -1.43
N GLU A 495 13.72 17.93 -0.66
CA GLU A 495 14.29 16.81 0.11
C GLU A 495 13.31 16.06 1.02
N GLU A 496 12.22 16.73 1.41
CA GLU A 496 11.12 16.21 2.23
C GLU A 496 10.34 15.05 1.60
N PHE A 497 10.27 14.97 0.26
CA PHE A 497 9.58 13.87 -0.45
C PHE A 497 10.46 12.64 -0.67
N ARG A 498 11.77 12.72 -0.42
CA ARG A 498 12.72 11.68 -0.87
C ARG A 498 12.60 10.29 -0.23
N LYS A 499 11.87 10.14 0.89
CA LYS A 499 11.72 8.88 1.69
C LYS A 499 10.43 8.85 2.53
N PHE A 500 9.85 7.66 2.70
CA PHE A 500 8.71 7.40 3.58
C PHE A 500 9.08 7.35 5.07
N GLY A 501 10.31 6.91 5.38
CA GLY A 501 10.77 6.77 6.77
C GLY A 501 10.37 5.45 7.44
N ALA A 502 9.99 4.45 6.65
CA ALA A 502 9.75 3.08 7.09
C ALA A 502 11.06 2.32 7.37
N ALA A 503 12.19 2.74 6.77
CA ALA A 503 13.53 2.22 7.06
C ALA A 503 14.34 3.20 7.93
N ASN A 504 14.93 2.69 9.02
CA ASN A 504 15.54 3.54 10.06
C ASN A 504 16.86 4.21 9.67
N THR A 505 17.53 3.82 8.59
CA THR A 505 18.80 4.43 8.12
C THR A 505 19.21 3.74 6.83
N PHE A 506 19.13 4.43 5.69
CA PHE A 506 19.74 3.91 4.48
C PHE A 506 20.66 4.93 3.83
N LYS A 507 21.95 4.73 4.07
CA LYS A 507 23.04 4.93 3.12
C LYS A 507 23.63 3.54 2.84
N ILE A 508 23.75 3.18 1.57
CA ILE A 508 24.65 2.09 1.16
C ILE A 508 26.07 2.61 1.48
N PRO A 509 26.97 1.79 2.05
CA PRO A 509 28.35 2.23 2.32
C PRO A 509 28.96 2.84 1.06
N ASP A 510 29.56 4.02 1.19
CA ASP A 510 30.09 4.82 0.06
C ASP A 510 31.18 4.07 -0.76
N ASP A 511 31.69 2.93 -0.25
CA ASP A 511 32.63 2.04 -0.93
C ASP A 511 31.98 1.23 -2.09
N LEU A 512 30.68 1.39 -2.30
CA LEU A 512 29.88 0.82 -3.38
C LEU A 512 29.17 1.97 -4.10
N GLU A 513 29.94 2.75 -4.87
CA GLU A 513 29.43 3.80 -5.74
C GLU A 513 28.46 3.21 -6.79
N ILE A 514 27.17 3.49 -6.60
CA ILE A 514 26.08 3.19 -7.55
C ILE A 514 26.15 4.13 -8.78
N SER A 515 27.00 5.16 -8.75
CA SER A 515 27.18 6.17 -9.80
C SER A 515 27.83 5.67 -11.09
N HIS A 516 28.13 4.37 -11.22
CA HIS A 516 28.64 3.78 -12.45
C HIS A 516 27.69 2.80 -13.15
N LEU A 517 26.39 2.81 -12.79
CA LEU A 517 25.38 1.95 -13.42
C LEU A 517 24.19 2.79 -13.90
N SER A 518 24.37 3.44 -15.05
CA SER A 518 23.29 3.79 -15.99
C SER A 518 23.02 2.61 -16.90
#